data_AF-A0A1Q7GAG3-F1
#
_entry.id   AF-A0A1Q7GAG3-F1
#
_cell.length_a   1.000
_cell.length_b   1.000
_cell.length_c   1.000
_cell.angle_alpha   90.00
_cell.angle_beta   90.00
_cell.angle_gamma   90.00
#
_symmetry.space_group_name_H-M   'P 1'
#
loop_
_entity.id
_entity.type
_entity.pdbx_description
1 polymer ?
#
loop_
_entity_poly.entity_id
_entity_poly.type
_entity_poly.pdbx_seq_one_letter_code
_entity_poly.pdbx_strand_id
1 'polypeptide(L)' 'MSHKFDPNELYNRVVHYYIDKKGYSKEQANQIAQKVVEKEKSRHTCKNMNCGHSMDDHIRSKETCLVLDCDCRQFVN' A
#
# COMPACT_ATOMS: atom_id res chain seq x y z
N MET A 1 14.02 -10.41 -8.91
CA MET A 1 13.35 -9.18 -9.43
C MET A 1 12.56 -8.59 -8.28
N SER A 2 12.83 -7.35 -7.87
CA SER A 2 12.11 -6.72 -6.76
C SER A 2 10.67 -6.47 -7.19
N HIS A 3 9.72 -7.25 -6.67
CA HIS A 3 8.30 -6.96 -6.84
C HIS A 3 7.97 -5.72 -6.00
N LYS A 4 8.24 -4.53 -6.56
CA LYS A 4 7.75 -3.28 -6.00
C LYS A 4 6.23 -3.30 -6.10
N PHE A 5 5.56 -2.86 -5.04
CA PHE A 5 4.12 -2.72 -5.02
C PHE A 5 3.68 -1.74 -6.13
N ASP A 6 2.97 -2.25 -7.14
CA ASP A 6 2.35 -1.41 -8.16
C ASP A 6 0.84 -1.31 -7.91
N PRO A 7 0.32 -0.12 -7.54
CA PRO A 7 -1.08 0.05 -7.23
C PRO A 7 -2.00 -0.09 -8.44
N ASN A 8 -1.51 0.14 -9.67
CA ASN A 8 -2.30 0.01 -10.89
C ASN A 8 -2.45 -1.47 -11.28
N GLU A 9 -1.37 -2.25 -11.15
CA GLU A 9 -1.41 -3.70 -11.34
C GLU A 9 -2.38 -4.36 -10.34
N LEU A 10 -2.30 -3.98 -9.06
CA LEU A 10 -3.22 -4.46 -8.04
C LEU A 10 -4.67 -4.07 -8.35
N TYR A 11 -4.90 -2.81 -8.76
CA TYR A 11 -6.23 -2.33 -9.15
C TYR A 11 -6.83 -3.21 -10.24
N ASN A 12 -6.10 -3.38 -11.36
CA ASN A 12 -6.56 -4.14 -12.51
C ASN A 12 -6.82 -5.60 -12.14
N ARG A 13 -5.92 -6.21 -11.37
CA ARG A 13 -6.08 -7.60 -10.91
C ARG A 13 -7.33 -7.80 -10.06
N VAL A 14 -7.64 -6.85 -9.16
CA VAL A 14 -8.84 -6.90 -8.34
C VAL A 14 -10.10 -6.70 -9.19
N VAL A 15 -10.10 -5.70 -10.09
CA VAL A 15 -11.24 -5.45 -10.99
C VAL A 15 -11.55 -6.68 -11.85
N HIS A 16 -10.55 -7.24 -12.52
CA HIS A 16 -10.71 -8.45 -13.34
C HIS A 16 -11.21 -9.64 -12.50
N TYR A 17 -10.65 -9.85 -11.30
CA TYR A 17 -11.11 -10.92 -10.44
C TYR A 17 -12.60 -10.81 -10.09
N TYR A 18 -13.07 -9.62 -9.69
CA TYR A 18 -14.47 -9.45 -9.31
C TYR A 18 -15.44 -9.45 -10.50
N ILE A 19 -15.02 -8.98 -11.67
CA ILE A 19 -15.82 -9.06 -12.90
C ILE A 19 -15.86 -10.52 -13.40
N ASP A 20 -14.70 -11.10 -13.67
CA ASP A 20 -14.57 -12.38 -14.37
C ASP A 20 -14.88 -13.58 -13.47
N LYS A 21 -14.56 -13.52 -12.17
CA LYS A 21 -14.77 -14.64 -11.23
C LYS A 21 -16.01 -14.49 -10.36
N LYS A 22 -16.47 -13.27 -10.09
CA LYS A 22 -17.62 -13.02 -9.21
C LYS A 22 -18.84 -12.48 -9.95
N GLY A 23 -18.70 -12.10 -11.22
CA GLY A 23 -19.82 -11.57 -12.03
C GLY A 23 -20.31 -10.21 -11.56
N TYR A 24 -19.47 -9.43 -10.87
CA TYR A 24 -19.85 -8.11 -10.37
C TYR A 24 -19.92 -7.10 -11.51
N SER A 25 -20.71 -6.04 -11.30
CA SER A 25 -20.70 -4.92 -12.24
C SER A 25 -19.35 -4.19 -12.19
N LYS A 26 -18.99 -3.52 -13.29
CA LYS A 26 -17.76 -2.72 -13.36
C LYS A 26 -17.67 -1.71 -12.22
N GLU A 27 -18.77 -1.03 -11.89
CA GLU A 27 -18.82 -0.06 -10.79
C GLU A 27 -18.52 -0.69 -9.44
N GLN A 28 -19.14 -1.85 -9.13
CA GLN A 28 -18.90 -2.56 -7.87
C GLN A 28 -17.44 -3.05 -7.78
N ALA A 29 -16.92 -3.62 -8.86
CA ALA A 29 -15.54 -4.07 -8.92
C ALA A 29 -14.53 -2.92 -8.77
N ASN A 30 -14.79 -1.77 -9.41
CA ASN A 30 -13.98 -0.55 -9.28
C ASN A 30 -13.97 -0.02 -7.85
N GLN A 31 -15.14 0.07 -7.19
CA GLN A 31 -15.23 0.51 -5.79
C GLN A 31 -14.45 -0.41 -4.83
N ILE A 32 -14.51 -1.73 -5.05
CA ILE A 32 -13.76 -2.69 -4.26
C ILE A 32 -12.26 -2.54 -4.52
N ALA A 33 -11.86 -2.44 -5.79
CA ALA A 33 -10.47 -2.27 -6.18
C ALA A 33 -9.86 -0.99 -5.60
N GLN A 34 -10.57 0.14 -5.62
CA GLN A 34 -10.13 1.37 -4.98
C GLN A 34 -9.85 1.16 -3.49
N LYS A 35 -10.80 0.59 -2.74
CA LYS A 35 -10.64 0.34 -1.30
C LYS A 35 -9.48 -0.61 -1.00
N VAL A 36 -9.30 -1.65 -1.81
CA VAL A 36 -8.20 -2.61 -1.64
C VAL A 36 -6.85 -1.94 -1.90
N VAL A 37 -6.75 -1.16 -2.98
CA VAL A 37 -5.52 -0.44 -3.33
C VAL A 37 -5.18 0.63 -2.30
N GLU A 38 -6.15 1.40 -1.81
CA GLU A 38 -5.92 2.39 -0.74
C GLU A 38 -5.45 1.73 0.56
N LYS A 39 -6.07 0.60 0.93
CA LYS A 39 -5.66 -0.17 2.12
C LYS A 39 -4.25 -0.72 1.98
N GLU A 40 -3.90 -1.27 0.81
CA GLU A 40 -2.56 -1.80 0.57
C GLU A 40 -1.52 -0.69 0.40
N LYS A 41 -1.86 0.47 -0.18
CA LYS A 41 -1.03 1.68 -0.15
C LYS A 41 -0.75 2.09 1.28
N SER A 42 -1.79 2.26 2.11
CA SER A 42 -1.64 2.62 3.53
C SER A 42 -0.83 1.59 4.32
N ARG A 43 -0.87 0.31 3.95
CA ARG A 43 -0.04 -0.74 4.55
C ARG A 43 1.42 -0.68 4.09
N HIS A 44 1.67 -0.30 2.84
CA HIS A 44 3.01 -0.10 2.31
C HIS A 44 3.57 1.29 2.62
N THR A 45 2.83 2.14 3.33
CA THR A 45 3.26 3.47 3.76
C THR A 45 3.42 3.51 5.27
N CYS A 46 4.47 4.18 5.75
CA CYS A 46 4.71 4.42 7.16
C CYS A 46 3.55 5.22 7.76
N LYS A 47 2.98 4.70 8.86
CA LYS A 47 1.87 5.34 9.58
C LYS A 47 2.33 6.47 10.51
N ASN A 48 3.64 6.70 10.63
CA ASN A 48 4.16 7.85 11.34
C ASN A 48 3.85 9.11 10.51
N MET A 49 3.08 10.04 11.11
CA MET A 49 2.68 11.30 10.50
C MET A 49 3.87 12.14 10.01
N ASN A 50 5.06 11.92 10.59
CA ASN A 50 6.28 12.66 10.26
C ASN A 50 7.12 12.01 9.14
N CYS A 51 6.78 10.81 8.65
CA CYS A 51 7.60 10.14 7.62
C CYS A 51 6.89 9.94 6.29
N GLY A 52 5.67 9.36 6.28
CA GLY A 52 4.92 9.12 5.03
C GLY A 52 5.65 8.28 3.95
N HIS A 53 6.83 7.73 4.25
CA HIS A 53 7.66 6.96 3.31
C HIS A 53 7.19 5.51 3.17
N SER A 54 7.62 4.83 2.12
CA SER A 54 7.30 3.42 1.91
C SER A 54 7.90 2.55 3.01
N MET A 55 7.21 1.50 3.44
CA MET A 55 7.73 0.51 4.38
C MET A 55 8.95 -0.26 3.83
N ASP A 56 9.15 -0.27 2.51
CA ASP A 56 10.36 -0.84 1.90
C ASP A 56 11.61 -0.04 2.28
N ASP A 57 11.45 1.27 2.45
CA ASP A 57 12.47 2.19 2.98
C ASP A 57 12.55 2.13 4.52
N HIS A 58 11.86 1.20 5.19
CA HIS A 58 11.94 1.00 6.63
C HIS A 58 12.56 -0.36 7.00
N ILE A 59 13.47 -0.36 7.97
CA ILE A 59 13.87 -1.60 8.64
C ILE A 59 12.72 -2.02 9.57
N ARG A 60 11.87 -2.96 9.12
CA ARG A 60 10.68 -3.46 9.83
C ARG A 60 10.90 -3.84 11.30
N SER A 61 12.10 -4.28 11.66
CA SER A 61 12.43 -4.68 13.04
C SER A 61 12.76 -3.53 13.98
N LYS A 62 13.02 -2.33 13.46
CA LYS A 62 13.49 -1.17 14.24
C LYS A 62 12.66 0.09 14.01
N GLU A 63 11.59 0.01 13.21
CA GLU A 63 10.75 1.15 12.81
C GLU A 63 11.55 2.34 12.24
N THR A 64 12.78 2.11 11.78
CA THR A 64 13.71 3.14 11.32
C THR A 64 13.59 3.32 9.82
N CYS A 65 13.33 4.54 9.34
CA CYS A 65 13.40 4.87 7.93
C CYS A 65 14.85 5.02 7.48
N LEU A 66 15.15 4.54 6.28
CA LEU A 66 16.45 4.57 5.63
C LEU A 66 16.67 5.88 4.84
N VAL A 67 15.65 6.73 4.75
CA VAL A 67 15.75 8.07 4.16
C VAL A 67 16.49 9.00 5.12
N LEU A 68 17.65 9.50 4.70
CA LEU A 68 18.56 10.34 5.49
C LEU A 68 17.90 11.58 6.12
N ASP A 69 16.91 12.16 5.42
CA ASP A 69 16.15 13.35 5.84
C ASP A 69 14.82 13.03 6.56
N CYS A 70 14.51 11.77 6.87
CA CYS A 70 13.28 11.45 7.63
C CYS A 70 13.51 11.48 9.14
N ASP A 71 12.79 12.38 9.84
CA ASP A 71 12.76 12.51 11.30
C ASP A 71 11.94 11.43 12.03
N CYS A 72 11.64 10.31 11.38
CA CYS A 72 10.92 9.16 11.95
C CYS A 72 11.62 8.45 13.13
N ARG A 73 12.62 9.06 13.75
CA ARG A 73 13.51 8.45 14.75
C ARG A 73 12.88 8.26 16.13
N GLN A 74 11.58 8.51 16.31
CA GLN A 74 10.98 8.49 17.63
C GLN A 74 9.99 7.33 17.81
N PHE A 75 10.43 6.38 18.64
CA PHE A 75 9.54 5.57 19.46
C PHE A 75 8.71 6.53 20.32
N VAL A 76 7.43 6.68 20.02
CA VAL A 76 6.45 7.09 21.03
C VAL A 76 5.77 5.82 21.52
N ASN A 77 6.04 5.52 22.79
CA ASN A 77 5.60 4.36 23.55
C ASN A 77 4.07 4.33 23.71
#